data_AF-A0A0R3N5H8-F1
#
_entry.id   AF-A0A0R3N5H8-F1
#
_cell.length_a   1.000
_cell.length_b   1.000
_cell.length_c   1.000
_cell.angle_alpha   90.00
_cell.angle_beta   90.00
_cell.angle_gamma   90.00
#
_symmetry.space_group_name_H-M   'P 1'
#
loop_
_entity.id
_entity.type
_entity.pdbx_description
1 polymer ?
#
loop_
_entity_poly.entity_id
_entity_poly.type
_entity_poly.pdbx_seq_one_letter_code
_entity_poly.pdbx_strand_id
1 'polypeptide(L)'
;MKKAPRKPIPAKVQNVLWARAAGRCQYAGCNKLLIGEQVSGARNANTSYIAHIVGDSPDGPRGDPVLSPKLAHDLDNLMLACDPHHRVIDREMVDAHSVEVLREMKRRHEERIRTVTGIDEDKASHVIRYAAKIGSNESPVEKGAVKWSMIPERYPLDDGWIDLDLVALELRDDDPAYWPTHVKNLQTVFGEKVRGRMERQEIKRLAVFGLAPIPLLFELGRLISDIATAEVRQFLRDPKGWKWDATSPPVRYELHRPDRTGKLVALKLETSAPVVDERVVKVLGPDASIWSISAAGAHNDIVRRPEDVAAFAKLFRKTLDDIKLAHGEDTTVNVFPAVPVSIAVEAGRSWQPKAHPSLNIYDQNWKLNGFALAHRLEHAR
;
A
#
# COMPACT_ATOMS: atom_id res chain seq x y z
N MET A 1 -56.24 5.61 -22.11
CA MET A 1 -55.91 4.17 -22.20
C MET A 1 -55.22 3.75 -20.90
N LYS A 2 -55.62 2.64 -20.26
CA LYS A 2 -54.92 2.11 -19.08
C LYS A 2 -53.55 1.58 -19.53
N LYS A 3 -52.45 2.00 -18.89
CA LYS A 3 -51.11 1.43 -19.15
C LYS A 3 -51.21 -0.09 -18.97
N ALA A 4 -50.68 -0.84 -19.94
CA ALA A 4 -50.59 -2.29 -19.82
C ALA A 4 -49.85 -2.66 -18.53
N PRO A 5 -50.29 -3.68 -17.79
CA PRO A 5 -49.63 -4.09 -16.56
C PRO A 5 -48.18 -4.53 -16.86
N ARG A 6 -47.23 -4.01 -16.09
CA ARG A 6 -45.80 -4.37 -16.16
C ARG A 6 -45.66 -5.88 -15.99
N LYS A 7 -44.94 -6.53 -16.91
CA LYS A 7 -44.68 -7.97 -16.79
C LYS A 7 -43.78 -8.21 -15.56
N PRO A 8 -44.10 -9.19 -14.71
CA PRO A 8 -43.25 -9.48 -13.56
C PRO A 8 -41.91 -10.05 -14.04
N ILE A 9 -40.81 -9.49 -13.54
CA ILE A 9 -39.47 -9.98 -13.83
C ILE A 9 -39.31 -11.37 -13.21
N PRO A 10 -38.88 -12.41 -13.95
CA PRO A 10 -38.73 -13.76 -13.39
C PRO A 10 -37.76 -13.80 -12.20
N ALA A 11 -38.05 -14.62 -11.18
CA ALA A 11 -37.22 -14.73 -9.98
C ALA A 11 -35.74 -15.05 -10.28
N LYS A 12 -35.47 -15.92 -11.27
CA LYS A 12 -34.10 -16.23 -11.72
C LYS A 12 -33.35 -14.99 -12.20
N VAL A 13 -34.02 -14.10 -12.95
CA VAL A 13 -33.45 -12.84 -13.44
C VAL A 13 -33.20 -11.89 -12.28
N GLN A 14 -34.15 -11.76 -11.34
CA GLN A 14 -33.97 -10.96 -10.13
C GLN A 14 -32.75 -11.43 -9.33
N ASN A 15 -32.62 -12.74 -9.08
CA ASN A 15 -31.51 -13.32 -8.31
C ASN A 15 -30.15 -13.02 -8.95
N VAL A 16 -30.03 -13.16 -10.28
CA VAL A 16 -28.78 -12.86 -10.98
C VAL A 16 -28.46 -11.36 -10.94
N LEU A 17 -29.46 -10.49 -11.13
CA LEU A 17 -29.27 -9.04 -11.01
C LEU A 17 -28.77 -8.66 -9.60
N TRP A 18 -29.41 -9.20 -8.57
CA TRP A 18 -29.02 -9.00 -7.18
C TRP A 18 -27.60 -9.46 -6.88
N ALA A 19 -27.22 -10.64 -7.40
CA ALA A 19 -25.87 -11.17 -7.25
C ALA A 19 -24.83 -10.27 -7.94
N ARG A 20 -25.08 -9.85 -9.19
CA ARG A 20 -24.18 -8.94 -9.93
C ARG A 20 -24.06 -7.56 -9.29
N ALA A 21 -25.13 -7.08 -8.66
CA ALA A 21 -25.13 -5.80 -7.95
C ALA A 21 -24.57 -5.88 -6.52
N ALA A 22 -24.35 -7.09 -5.98
CA ALA A 22 -24.02 -7.35 -4.58
C ALA A 22 -24.97 -6.64 -3.59
N GLY A 23 -26.26 -6.55 -3.95
CA GLY A 23 -27.29 -5.87 -3.19
C GLY A 23 -27.08 -4.37 -2.98
N ARG A 24 -26.29 -3.71 -3.85
CA ARG A 24 -26.00 -2.29 -3.78
C ARG A 24 -26.58 -1.54 -4.98
N CYS A 25 -26.94 -0.28 -4.77
CA CYS A 25 -27.40 0.60 -5.85
C CYS A 25 -26.29 0.78 -6.91
N GLN A 26 -26.64 0.60 -8.19
CA GLN A 26 -25.73 0.67 -9.34
C GLN A 26 -25.62 2.08 -9.95
N TYR A 27 -26.28 3.08 -9.36
CA TYR A 27 -26.17 4.47 -9.81
C TYR A 27 -24.76 5.00 -9.57
N ALA A 28 -24.15 5.67 -10.55
CA ALA A 28 -22.78 6.18 -10.41
C ALA A 28 -22.65 7.18 -9.25
N GLY A 29 -21.67 6.96 -8.37
CA GLY A 29 -21.47 7.75 -7.16
C GLY A 29 -22.31 7.30 -5.96
N CYS A 30 -23.28 6.40 -6.15
CA CYS A 30 -23.92 5.66 -5.06
C CYS A 30 -23.17 4.34 -4.78
N ASN A 31 -23.45 3.71 -3.64
CA ASN A 31 -23.08 2.33 -3.33
C ASN A 31 -23.90 1.79 -2.14
N LYS A 32 -25.08 2.37 -1.88
CA LYS A 32 -25.90 2.08 -0.70
C LYS A 32 -26.30 0.61 -0.69
N LEU A 33 -26.14 -0.07 0.45
CA LEU A 33 -26.67 -1.41 0.66
C LEU A 33 -28.20 -1.32 0.74
N LEU A 34 -28.89 -2.14 -0.05
CA LEU A 34 -30.34 -2.08 -0.21
C LEU A 34 -31.08 -3.16 0.58
N ILE A 35 -30.34 -3.96 1.35
CA ILE A 35 -30.83 -5.00 2.23
C ILE A 35 -30.60 -4.58 3.68
N GLY A 36 -31.66 -4.65 4.47
CA GLY A 36 -31.66 -4.26 5.86
C GLY A 36 -31.74 -2.75 6.07
N GLU A 37 -32.35 -2.35 7.18
CA GLU A 37 -32.37 -0.96 7.62
C GLU A 37 -31.96 -0.93 9.10
N GLN A 38 -30.88 -0.18 9.39
CA GLN A 38 -30.21 -0.23 10.68
C GLN A 38 -30.97 0.54 11.76
N VAL A 39 -31.61 1.66 11.42
CA VAL A 39 -32.25 2.56 12.39
C VAL A 39 -33.51 1.93 12.99
N SER A 40 -34.34 1.33 12.15
CA SER A 40 -35.56 0.60 12.53
C SER A 40 -35.29 -0.84 12.98
N GLY A 41 -34.09 -1.36 12.74
CA GLY A 41 -33.74 -2.75 12.99
C GLY A 41 -34.39 -3.75 12.03
N ALA A 42 -34.98 -3.29 10.92
CA ALA A 42 -35.62 -4.14 9.90
C ALA A 42 -34.57 -4.89 9.06
N ARG A 43 -33.97 -5.94 9.64
CA ARG A 43 -32.83 -6.69 9.06
C ARG A 43 -33.10 -7.27 7.67
N ASN A 44 -34.35 -7.59 7.36
CA ASN A 44 -34.75 -8.22 6.09
C ASN A 44 -35.43 -7.24 5.12
N ALA A 45 -35.41 -5.93 5.40
CA ALA A 45 -36.02 -4.95 4.51
C ALA A 45 -35.32 -4.95 3.14
N ASN A 46 -36.08 -5.08 2.06
CA ASN A 46 -35.61 -4.88 0.70
C ASN A 46 -36.05 -3.49 0.24
N THR A 47 -35.10 -2.58 0.10
CA THR A 47 -35.33 -1.17 -0.27
C THR A 47 -34.92 -0.87 -1.72
N SER A 48 -34.75 -1.92 -2.52
CA SER A 48 -34.33 -1.80 -3.90
C SER A 48 -35.50 -1.63 -4.86
N TYR A 49 -35.19 -1.07 -6.02
CA TYR A 49 -36.03 -1.06 -7.21
C TYR A 49 -35.22 -1.64 -8.37
N ILE A 50 -35.91 -2.36 -9.25
CA ILE A 50 -35.35 -2.79 -10.53
C ILE A 50 -35.78 -1.77 -11.58
N ALA A 51 -34.83 -0.95 -12.00
CA ALA A 51 -35.01 0.02 -13.08
C ALA A 51 -34.70 -0.62 -14.43
N HIS A 52 -35.47 -0.25 -15.43
CA HIS A 52 -35.24 -0.62 -16.83
C HIS A 52 -34.38 0.45 -17.49
N ILE A 53 -33.31 0.06 -18.17
CA ILE A 53 -32.45 0.97 -18.91
C ILE A 53 -33.20 1.48 -20.16
N VAL A 54 -33.64 0.55 -21.01
CA VAL A 54 -34.69 0.76 -22.03
C VAL A 54 -36.01 0.43 -21.36
N GLY A 55 -36.93 1.39 -21.30
CA GLY A 55 -38.18 1.29 -20.55
C GLY A 55 -38.99 0.03 -20.89
N ASP A 56 -39.70 -0.52 -19.90
CA ASP A 56 -40.53 -1.73 -20.08
C ASP A 56 -41.70 -1.53 -21.07
N SER A 57 -42.11 -0.27 -21.24
CA SER A 57 -43.19 0.16 -22.13
C SER A 57 -42.63 1.10 -23.20
N PRO A 58 -43.15 1.06 -24.45
CA PRO A 58 -42.78 2.00 -25.50
C PRO A 58 -43.03 3.47 -25.12
N ASP A 59 -44.06 3.74 -24.31
CA ASP A 59 -44.42 5.09 -23.82
C ASP A 59 -43.73 5.43 -22.49
N GLY A 60 -42.83 4.57 -22.02
CA GLY A 60 -42.05 4.78 -20.79
C GLY A 60 -40.79 5.63 -21.04
N PRO A 61 -40.08 6.04 -19.96
CA PRO A 61 -38.77 6.65 -20.09
C PRO A 61 -37.84 5.75 -20.92
N ARG A 62 -37.28 6.31 -22.00
CA ARG A 62 -36.43 5.57 -22.97
C ARG A 62 -37.12 4.33 -23.55
N GLY A 63 -38.45 4.34 -23.64
CA GLY A 63 -39.22 3.27 -24.26
C GLY A 63 -39.00 3.21 -25.77
N ASP A 64 -39.07 2.00 -26.32
CA ASP A 64 -38.97 1.76 -27.75
C ASP A 64 -39.96 0.65 -28.15
N PRO A 65 -40.78 0.85 -29.20
CA PRO A 65 -41.80 -0.12 -29.63
C PRO A 65 -41.28 -1.54 -29.89
N VAL A 66 -40.02 -1.68 -30.30
CA VAL A 66 -39.37 -2.95 -30.64
C VAL A 66 -38.52 -3.47 -29.49
N LEU A 67 -37.70 -2.61 -28.89
CA LEU A 67 -36.73 -3.02 -27.88
C LEU A 67 -37.36 -3.21 -26.50
N SER A 68 -38.34 -2.41 -26.10
CA SER A 68 -39.02 -2.54 -24.80
C SER A 68 -39.53 -3.97 -24.54
N PRO A 69 -40.35 -4.59 -25.42
CA PRO A 69 -40.82 -5.95 -25.18
C PRO A 69 -39.71 -6.99 -25.27
N LYS A 70 -38.67 -6.76 -26.09
CA LYS A 70 -37.54 -7.67 -26.28
C LYS A 70 -36.61 -7.70 -25.08
N LEU A 71 -36.37 -6.54 -24.46
CA LEU A 71 -35.40 -6.34 -23.38
C LEU A 71 -36.02 -6.31 -21.99
N ALA A 72 -37.35 -6.42 -21.87
CA ALA A 72 -38.08 -6.32 -20.60
C ALA A 72 -37.52 -7.23 -19.49
N HIS A 73 -37.00 -8.41 -19.84
CA HIS A 73 -36.39 -9.37 -18.91
C HIS A 73 -34.90 -9.61 -19.15
N ASP A 74 -34.27 -8.84 -20.04
CA ASP A 74 -32.84 -8.94 -20.31
C ASP A 74 -32.05 -8.39 -19.12
N LEU A 75 -31.17 -9.20 -18.54
CA LEU A 75 -30.34 -8.80 -17.40
C LEU A 75 -29.46 -7.59 -17.70
N ASP A 76 -29.04 -7.42 -18.95
CA ASP A 76 -28.18 -6.32 -19.35
C ASP A 76 -28.99 -5.02 -19.53
N ASN A 77 -30.32 -5.12 -19.57
CA ASN A 77 -31.27 -4.00 -19.58
C ASN A 77 -31.84 -3.65 -18.19
N LEU A 78 -31.51 -4.41 -17.16
CA LEU A 78 -32.02 -4.21 -15.80
C LEU A 78 -30.92 -3.70 -14.87
N MET A 79 -31.24 -2.74 -14.00
CA MET A 79 -30.31 -2.24 -12.99
C MET A 79 -30.97 -2.13 -11.61
N LEU A 80 -30.20 -2.37 -10.56
CA LEU A 80 -30.64 -2.26 -9.17
C LEU A 80 -30.40 -0.83 -8.65
N ALA A 81 -31.46 -0.15 -8.20
CA ALA A 81 -31.41 1.22 -7.71
C ALA A 81 -32.07 1.37 -6.33
N CYS A 82 -31.63 2.35 -5.53
CA CYS A 82 -32.38 2.77 -4.34
C CYS A 82 -33.57 3.67 -4.73
N ASP A 83 -34.48 3.93 -3.79
CA ASP A 83 -35.65 4.79 -4.02
C ASP A 83 -35.30 6.16 -4.66
N PRO A 84 -34.34 6.96 -4.11
CA PRO A 84 -33.99 8.24 -4.71
C PRO A 84 -33.51 8.13 -6.15
N HIS A 85 -32.57 7.20 -6.43
CA HIS A 85 -31.96 7.10 -7.76
C HIS A 85 -32.91 6.49 -8.79
N HIS A 86 -33.78 5.55 -8.38
CA HIS A 86 -34.84 5.06 -9.25
C HIS A 86 -35.76 6.20 -9.72
N ARG A 87 -36.13 7.11 -8.81
CA ARG A 87 -36.92 8.30 -9.16
C ARG A 87 -36.16 9.27 -10.07
N VAL A 88 -34.87 9.51 -9.79
CA VAL A 88 -34.02 10.39 -10.61
C VAL A 88 -33.92 9.89 -12.06
N ILE A 89 -33.69 8.58 -12.24
CA ILE A 89 -33.52 7.96 -13.56
C ILE A 89 -34.81 8.01 -14.39
N ASP A 90 -35.96 7.76 -13.77
CA ASP A 90 -37.23 7.54 -14.48
C ASP A 90 -38.18 8.74 -14.49
N ARG A 91 -37.92 9.78 -13.68
CA ARG A 91 -38.83 10.94 -13.55
C ARG A 91 -38.13 12.29 -13.56
N GLU A 92 -37.17 12.49 -12.67
CA GLU A 92 -36.66 13.84 -12.41
C GLU A 92 -35.64 14.31 -13.45
N MET A 93 -34.79 13.39 -13.94
CA MET A 93 -33.69 13.73 -14.86
C MET A 93 -33.56 12.74 -16.01
N VAL A 94 -34.67 12.37 -16.64
CA VAL A 94 -34.73 11.37 -17.73
C VAL A 94 -33.74 11.71 -18.86
N ASP A 95 -33.67 12.98 -19.26
CA ASP A 95 -32.80 13.44 -20.36
C ASP A 95 -31.31 13.31 -20.04
N ALA A 96 -30.93 13.40 -18.76
CA ALA A 96 -29.54 13.23 -18.32
C ALA A 96 -29.15 11.74 -18.15
N HIS A 97 -30.11 10.82 -18.27
CA HIS A 97 -29.92 9.39 -18.06
C HIS A 97 -30.24 8.62 -19.33
N SER A 98 -29.46 8.83 -20.40
CA SER A 98 -29.62 8.05 -21.63
C SER A 98 -29.35 6.56 -21.39
N VAL A 99 -29.73 5.72 -22.36
CA VAL A 99 -29.46 4.27 -22.34
C VAL A 99 -27.97 3.97 -22.17
N GLU A 100 -27.12 4.74 -22.84
CA GLU A 100 -25.66 4.62 -22.82
C GLU A 100 -25.10 4.94 -21.43
N VAL A 101 -25.57 6.03 -20.82
CA VAL A 101 -25.16 6.44 -19.47
C VAL A 101 -25.49 5.36 -18.45
N LEU A 102 -26.74 4.86 -18.46
CA LEU A 102 -27.18 3.84 -17.51
C LEU A 102 -26.45 2.49 -17.73
N ARG A 103 -26.20 2.11 -18.98
CA ARG A 103 -25.37 0.93 -19.31
C ARG A 103 -23.97 1.08 -18.76
N GLU A 104 -23.34 2.24 -18.89
CA GLU A 104 -21.99 2.48 -18.38
C GLU A 104 -21.96 2.47 -16.85
N MET A 105 -22.96 3.07 -16.18
CA MET A 105 -23.10 2.98 -14.71
C MET A 105 -23.16 1.53 -14.24
N LYS A 106 -24.05 0.73 -14.86
CA LYS A 106 -24.19 -0.71 -14.57
C LYS A 106 -22.89 -1.47 -14.83
N ARG A 107 -22.28 -1.29 -16.01
CA ARG A 107 -21.04 -1.95 -16.42
C ARG A 107 -19.92 -1.71 -15.42
N ARG A 108 -19.67 -0.44 -15.06
CA ARG A 108 -18.64 -0.06 -14.06
C ARG A 108 -18.92 -0.66 -12.69
N HIS A 109 -20.18 -0.70 -12.26
CA HIS A 109 -20.55 -1.30 -10.97
C HIS A 109 -20.30 -2.81 -10.97
N GLU A 110 -20.79 -3.53 -11.97
CA GLU A 110 -20.68 -4.99 -12.04
C GLU A 110 -19.24 -5.45 -12.26
N GLU A 111 -18.45 -4.72 -13.05
CA GLU A 111 -17.01 -4.96 -13.21
C GLU A 111 -16.30 -4.80 -11.87
N ARG A 112 -16.54 -3.70 -11.15
CA ARG A 112 -15.98 -3.48 -9.80
C ARG A 112 -16.38 -4.58 -8.83
N ILE A 113 -17.66 -4.97 -8.77
CA ILE A 113 -18.11 -6.06 -7.90
C ILE A 113 -17.37 -7.35 -8.27
N ARG A 114 -17.37 -7.74 -9.55
CA ARG A 114 -16.68 -8.94 -10.04
C ARG A 114 -15.20 -8.94 -9.66
N THR A 115 -14.50 -7.82 -9.84
CA THR A 115 -13.08 -7.70 -9.49
C THR A 115 -12.87 -7.86 -7.99
N VAL A 116 -13.65 -7.17 -7.15
CA VAL A 116 -13.48 -7.21 -5.69
C VAL A 116 -13.89 -8.55 -5.10
N THR A 117 -14.95 -9.18 -5.61
CA THR A 117 -15.42 -10.49 -5.12
C THR A 117 -14.70 -11.67 -5.76
N GLY A 118 -13.87 -11.43 -6.77
CA GLY A 118 -13.03 -12.45 -7.41
C GLY A 118 -11.65 -12.60 -6.76
N ILE A 119 -11.36 -11.83 -5.70
CA ILE A 119 -10.11 -11.95 -4.95
C ILE A 119 -10.16 -13.24 -4.14
N ASP A 120 -9.27 -14.18 -4.44
CA ASP A 120 -9.17 -15.50 -3.81
C ASP A 120 -8.61 -15.40 -2.38
N GLU A 121 -8.98 -16.36 -1.51
CA GLU A 121 -8.54 -16.43 -0.13
C GLU A 121 -7.00 -16.48 0.00
N ASP A 122 -6.30 -17.00 -1.01
CA ASP A 122 -4.83 -17.03 -1.05
C ASP A 122 -4.16 -15.64 -1.17
N LYS A 123 -4.94 -14.59 -1.49
CA LYS A 123 -4.47 -13.19 -1.60
C LYS A 123 -4.56 -12.41 -0.28
N ALA A 124 -5.08 -13.04 0.76
CA ALA A 124 -5.08 -12.55 2.12
C ALA A 124 -3.66 -12.18 2.59
N SER A 125 -3.52 -11.04 3.26
CA SER A 125 -2.26 -10.61 3.86
C SER A 125 -2.47 -10.15 5.31
N HIS A 126 -1.51 -10.50 6.16
CA HIS A 126 -1.34 -9.80 7.43
C HIS A 126 -0.69 -8.45 7.14
N VAL A 127 -1.20 -7.39 7.77
CA VAL A 127 -0.72 -6.03 7.55
C VAL A 127 0.08 -5.59 8.76
N ILE A 128 1.38 -5.34 8.56
CA ILE A 128 2.19 -4.62 9.52
C ILE A 128 2.02 -3.13 9.28
N ARG A 129 1.59 -2.41 10.32
CA ARG A 129 1.66 -0.94 10.37
C ARG A 129 2.71 -0.57 11.40
N TYR A 130 3.64 0.28 10.98
CA TYR A 130 4.65 0.82 11.86
C TYR A 130 4.85 2.30 11.60
N ALA A 131 4.40 3.13 12.53
CA ALA A 131 4.60 4.55 12.57
C ALA A 131 5.35 4.93 13.85
N ALA A 132 6.33 5.82 13.69
CA ALA A 132 6.99 6.52 14.78
C ALA A 132 7.06 7.99 14.43
N LYS A 133 7.07 8.88 15.43
CA LYS A 133 7.18 10.32 15.18
C LYS A 133 8.44 10.62 14.38
N ILE A 134 8.27 11.36 13.29
CA ILE A 134 9.37 11.94 12.50
C ILE A 134 9.34 13.45 12.79
N GLY A 135 10.22 13.93 13.68
CA GLY A 135 10.13 15.29 14.20
C GLY A 135 8.82 15.55 14.97
N SER A 136 8.05 16.57 14.57
CA SER A 136 6.78 16.97 15.20
C SER A 136 5.52 16.41 14.52
N ASN A 137 5.66 15.67 13.41
CA ASN A 137 4.51 15.25 12.60
C ASN A 137 4.07 13.83 12.99
N GLU A 138 2.82 13.70 13.41
CA GLU A 138 2.12 12.41 13.44
C GLU A 138 1.51 12.17 12.04
N SER A 139 1.83 11.04 11.42
CA SER A 139 1.13 10.58 10.22
C SER A 139 0.76 9.13 10.40
N PRO A 140 -0.41 8.85 10.99
CA PRO A 140 -0.86 7.49 11.17
C PRO A 140 -1.07 6.83 9.80
N VAL A 141 -0.67 5.56 9.69
CA VAL A 141 -1.00 4.72 8.54
C VAL A 141 -2.48 4.34 8.64
N GLU A 142 -3.34 5.10 7.96
CA GLU A 142 -4.79 4.93 8.02
C GLU A 142 -5.24 3.58 7.40
N LYS A 143 -6.05 2.80 8.13
CA LYS A 143 -6.53 1.48 7.68
C LYS A 143 -7.31 1.54 6.35
N GLY A 144 -8.09 2.61 6.14
CA GLY A 144 -8.85 2.81 4.91
C GLY A 144 -7.93 2.93 3.68
N ALA A 145 -6.94 3.83 3.76
CA ALA A 145 -5.95 4.03 2.71
C ALA A 145 -5.14 2.74 2.42
N VAL A 146 -4.75 2.00 3.46
CA VAL A 146 -4.08 0.70 3.33
C VAL A 146 -4.96 -0.29 2.57
N LYS A 147 -6.20 -0.52 3.03
CA LYS A 147 -7.11 -1.50 2.45
C LYS A 147 -7.34 -1.24 0.95
N TRP A 148 -7.60 0.02 0.58
CA TRP A 148 -7.85 0.39 -0.81
C TRP A 148 -6.60 0.35 -1.69
N SER A 149 -5.41 0.47 -1.11
CA SER A 149 -4.15 0.40 -1.88
C SER A 149 -3.75 -1.02 -2.28
N MET A 150 -4.29 -2.04 -1.59
CA MET A 150 -3.96 -3.45 -1.82
C MET A 150 -4.85 -4.09 -2.89
N ILE A 151 -6.07 -3.58 -3.05
CA ILE A 151 -7.08 -4.13 -3.97
C ILE A 151 -6.78 -3.65 -5.41
N PRO A 152 -6.90 -4.52 -6.42
CA PRO A 152 -7.42 -5.90 -6.35
C PRO A 152 -6.38 -7.00 -6.14
N GLU A 153 -5.09 -6.68 -6.14
CA GLU A 153 -4.03 -7.70 -6.11
C GLU A 153 -4.01 -8.49 -4.80
N ARG A 154 -4.40 -7.83 -3.69
CA ARG A 154 -4.44 -8.38 -2.33
C ARG A 154 -5.54 -7.73 -1.50
N TYR A 155 -5.77 -8.29 -0.31
CA TYR A 155 -6.63 -7.69 0.70
C TYR A 155 -6.10 -7.96 2.11
N PRO A 156 -6.35 -7.05 3.07
CA PRO A 156 -6.04 -7.30 4.46
C PRO A 156 -7.00 -8.35 5.04
N LEU A 157 -6.48 -9.30 5.81
CA LEU A 157 -7.30 -10.14 6.69
C LEU A 157 -7.99 -9.27 7.74
N ASP A 158 -9.24 -9.58 8.05
CA ASP A 158 -10.04 -8.79 9.01
C ASP A 158 -9.38 -8.76 10.41
N ASP A 159 -8.79 -9.87 10.84
CA ASP A 159 -8.02 -10.03 12.08
C ASP A 159 -6.49 -9.97 11.87
N GLY A 160 -6.04 -9.65 10.66
CA GLY A 160 -4.63 -9.66 10.28
C GLY A 160 -3.87 -8.35 10.50
N TRP A 161 -4.43 -7.39 11.24
CA TRP A 161 -3.80 -6.09 11.49
C TRP A 161 -2.81 -6.18 12.65
N ILE A 162 -1.55 -5.82 12.38
CA ILE A 162 -0.45 -5.88 13.34
C ILE A 162 0.15 -4.48 13.47
N ASP A 163 -0.15 -3.82 14.59
CA ASP A 163 0.39 -2.49 14.90
C ASP A 163 1.64 -2.64 15.77
N LEU A 164 2.76 -2.11 15.28
CA LEU A 164 4.07 -2.13 15.96
C LEU A 164 4.40 -0.78 16.64
N ASP A 165 3.49 0.19 16.55
CA ASP A 165 3.68 1.56 17.02
C ASP A 165 3.89 1.59 18.54
N LEU A 166 4.77 2.51 18.96
CA LEU A 166 5.00 2.80 20.37
C LEU A 166 4.15 4.00 20.77
N VAL A 167 2.99 3.71 21.35
CA VAL A 167 2.09 4.74 21.86
C VAL A 167 2.67 5.34 23.15
N ALA A 168 2.61 6.66 23.29
CA ALA A 168 2.90 7.41 24.53
C ALA A 168 4.37 7.62 24.94
N LEU A 169 5.35 7.51 24.04
CA LEU A 169 6.73 7.95 24.31
C LEU A 169 7.00 9.33 23.68
N GLU A 170 7.35 10.30 24.53
CA GLU A 170 7.72 11.67 24.15
C GLU A 170 9.24 11.86 24.04
N LEU A 171 9.96 10.81 23.61
CA LEU A 171 11.39 10.94 23.33
C LEU A 171 11.60 11.60 21.96
N ARG A 172 12.60 12.47 21.90
CA ARG A 172 13.04 13.12 20.67
C ARG A 172 14.26 12.39 20.11
N ASP A 173 14.47 12.46 18.80
CA ASP A 173 15.62 11.83 18.12
C ASP A 173 17.00 12.37 18.56
N ASP A 174 17.03 13.51 19.27
CA ASP A 174 18.22 14.06 19.91
C ASP A 174 18.50 13.52 21.33
N ASP A 175 17.59 12.73 21.90
CA ASP A 175 17.75 12.09 23.21
C ASP A 175 18.61 10.81 23.10
N PRO A 176 19.67 10.63 23.91
CA PRO A 176 20.49 9.41 23.91
C PRO A 176 19.70 8.11 24.13
N ALA A 177 18.57 8.16 24.84
CA ALA A 177 17.71 7.01 25.09
C ALA A 177 16.75 6.71 23.93
N TYR A 178 16.58 7.60 22.96
CA TYR A 178 15.62 7.45 21.87
C TYR A 178 15.85 6.17 21.07
N TRP A 179 17.03 6.03 20.45
CA TRP A 179 17.30 4.90 19.56
C TRP A 179 17.27 3.55 20.29
N PRO A 180 17.97 3.36 21.43
CA PRO A 180 17.92 2.09 22.16
C PRO A 180 16.51 1.72 22.61
N THR A 181 15.71 2.70 23.05
CA THR A 181 14.33 2.46 23.51
C THR A 181 13.42 2.05 22.37
N HIS A 182 13.45 2.78 21.25
CA HIS A 182 12.61 2.48 20.10
C HIS A 182 13.01 1.17 19.41
N VAL A 183 14.31 0.86 19.30
CA VAL A 183 14.79 -0.42 18.77
C VAL A 183 14.36 -1.58 19.66
N LYS A 184 14.58 -1.48 20.98
CA LYS A 184 14.16 -2.53 21.93
C LYS A 184 12.66 -2.76 21.88
N ASN A 185 11.86 -1.69 21.85
CA ASN A 185 10.42 -1.83 21.75
C ASN A 185 10.00 -2.52 20.44
N LEU A 186 10.55 -2.09 19.31
CA LEU A 186 10.27 -2.69 18.01
C LEU A 186 10.60 -4.20 18.02
N GLN A 187 11.77 -4.57 18.55
CA GLN A 187 12.18 -5.97 18.69
C GLN A 187 11.22 -6.78 19.56
N THR A 188 10.83 -6.25 20.74
CA THR A 188 9.89 -6.92 21.66
C THR A 188 8.53 -7.11 21.02
N VAL A 189 7.90 -6.03 20.53
CA VAL A 189 6.55 -6.07 19.96
C VAL A 189 6.50 -6.92 18.70
N PHE A 190 7.55 -6.88 17.87
CA PHE A 190 7.66 -7.77 16.71
C PHE A 190 7.80 -9.24 17.13
N GLY A 191 8.60 -9.52 18.16
CA GLY A 191 8.73 -10.86 18.73
C GLY A 191 7.40 -11.43 19.21
N GLU A 192 6.63 -10.62 19.96
CA GLU A 192 5.32 -10.99 20.50
C GLU A 192 4.26 -11.18 19.42
N LYS A 193 4.17 -10.25 18.46
CA LYS A 193 3.05 -10.21 17.51
C LYS A 193 3.31 -10.87 16.17
N VAL A 194 4.57 -11.08 15.78
CA VAL A 194 4.93 -11.50 14.42
C VAL A 194 5.76 -12.77 14.41
N ARG A 195 6.91 -12.78 15.09
CA ARG A 195 7.93 -13.84 14.95
C ARG A 195 7.38 -15.25 15.16
N GLY A 196 6.79 -15.52 16.32
CA GLY A 196 6.26 -16.85 16.63
C GLY A 196 5.12 -17.28 15.70
N ARG A 197 4.33 -16.33 15.19
CA ARG A 197 3.24 -16.61 14.24
C ARG A 197 3.76 -16.94 12.84
N MET A 198 4.87 -16.34 12.43
CA MET A 198 5.57 -16.71 11.19
C MET A 198 6.18 -18.12 11.29
N GLU A 199 6.83 -18.44 12.41
CA GLU A 199 7.42 -19.77 12.66
C GLU A 199 6.36 -20.89 12.63
N ARG A 200 5.15 -20.62 13.13
CA ARG A 200 4.00 -21.54 13.08
C ARG A 200 3.22 -21.48 11.76
N GLN A 201 3.68 -20.72 10.76
CA GLN A 201 3.04 -20.54 9.46
C GLN A 201 1.60 -19.95 9.50
N GLU A 202 1.22 -19.31 10.61
CA GLU A 202 -0.04 -18.56 10.71
C GLU A 202 0.01 -17.28 9.86
N ILE A 203 1.21 -16.68 9.76
CA ILE A 203 1.49 -15.56 8.88
C ILE A 203 2.17 -16.10 7.61
N LYS A 204 1.39 -16.30 6.55
CA LYS A 204 1.91 -16.73 5.24
C LYS A 204 2.44 -15.58 4.39
N ARG A 205 1.89 -14.38 4.58
CA ARG A 205 2.18 -13.20 3.77
C ARG A 205 2.02 -11.94 4.58
N LEU A 206 2.99 -11.04 4.44
CA LEU A 206 3.01 -9.72 5.05
C LEU A 206 2.84 -8.63 3.98
N ALA A 207 2.07 -7.61 4.31
CA ALA A 207 2.11 -6.30 3.65
C ALA A 207 2.60 -5.28 4.69
N VAL A 208 3.69 -4.58 4.40
CA VAL A 208 4.42 -3.76 5.37
C VAL A 208 4.26 -2.30 5.01
N PHE A 209 3.68 -1.53 5.93
CA PHE A 209 3.43 -0.10 5.79
C PHE A 209 4.18 0.63 6.91
N GLY A 210 5.37 1.13 6.57
CA GLY A 210 6.27 1.81 7.50
C GLY A 210 6.32 3.32 7.27
N LEU A 211 6.13 4.11 8.32
CA LEU A 211 6.34 5.55 8.35
C LEU A 211 7.04 5.94 9.65
N ALA A 212 8.33 5.64 9.73
CA ALA A 212 9.19 5.87 10.90
C ALA A 212 10.57 6.39 10.43
N PRO A 213 11.41 6.89 11.34
CA PRO A 213 12.80 7.22 11.03
C PRO A 213 13.55 6.07 10.37
N ILE A 214 14.45 6.41 9.43
CA ILE A 214 15.13 5.45 8.56
C ILE A 214 15.85 4.33 9.32
N PRO A 215 16.60 4.58 10.42
CA PRO A 215 17.25 3.50 11.16
C PRO A 215 16.28 2.46 11.76
N LEU A 216 15.09 2.89 12.18
CA LEU A 216 14.07 1.98 12.72
C LEU A 216 13.42 1.16 11.59
N LEU A 217 13.30 1.72 10.39
CA LEU A 217 12.84 0.98 9.22
C LEU A 217 13.85 -0.07 8.76
N PHE A 218 15.16 0.21 8.84
CA PHE A 218 16.20 -0.80 8.66
C PHE A 218 16.04 -1.94 9.66
N GLU A 219 15.82 -1.63 10.95
CA GLU A 219 15.62 -2.66 11.97
C GLU A 219 14.34 -3.48 11.72
N LEU A 220 13.23 -2.83 11.35
CA LEU A 220 12.00 -3.52 10.96
C LEU A 220 12.26 -4.48 9.80
N GLY A 221 12.99 -4.03 8.79
CA GLY A 221 13.39 -4.87 7.66
C GLY A 221 14.20 -6.09 8.10
N ARG A 222 15.22 -5.88 8.93
CA ARG A 222 16.05 -6.97 9.47
C ARG A 222 15.23 -7.99 10.25
N LEU A 223 14.25 -7.54 11.04
CA LEU A 223 13.36 -8.41 11.82
C LEU A 223 12.44 -9.25 10.93
N ILE A 224 11.98 -8.70 9.80
CA ILE A 224 11.15 -9.42 8.82
C ILE A 224 11.98 -10.44 8.04
N SER A 225 13.24 -10.13 7.75
CA SER A 225 14.16 -10.89 6.86
C SER A 225 13.70 -11.00 5.40
N ASP A 226 14.57 -11.49 4.53
CA ASP A 226 14.29 -11.80 3.13
C ASP A 226 13.57 -13.15 2.94
N ILE A 227 13.56 -14.02 3.95
CA ILE A 227 12.89 -15.33 3.93
C ILE A 227 11.36 -15.16 3.97
N ALA A 228 10.88 -14.15 4.67
CA ALA A 228 9.46 -13.88 4.78
C ALA A 228 8.88 -13.40 3.44
N THR A 229 7.73 -13.96 3.05
CA THR A 229 6.95 -13.41 1.93
C THR A 229 6.32 -12.10 2.37
N ALA A 230 7.04 -11.00 2.18
CA ALA A 230 6.62 -9.66 2.55
C ALA A 230 6.65 -8.69 1.37
N GLU A 231 5.58 -7.91 1.24
CA GLU A 231 5.46 -6.80 0.30
C GLU A 231 5.64 -5.47 1.06
N VAL A 232 6.74 -4.78 0.82
CA VAL A 232 7.02 -3.47 1.42
C VAL A 232 6.36 -2.38 0.57
N ARG A 233 5.48 -1.58 1.18
CA ARG A 233 4.75 -0.51 0.49
C ARG A 233 5.44 0.84 0.68
N GLN A 234 5.31 1.69 -0.33
CA GLN A 234 5.79 3.07 -0.30
C GLN A 234 4.62 4.02 -0.08
N PHE A 235 4.85 5.05 0.74
CA PHE A 235 3.94 6.18 0.84
C PHE A 235 4.23 7.17 -0.29
N LEU A 236 3.30 7.30 -1.23
CA LEU A 236 3.34 8.24 -2.33
C LEU A 236 2.82 9.60 -1.85
N ARG A 237 3.45 10.67 -2.33
CA ARG A 237 3.10 12.06 -2.01
C ARG A 237 2.14 12.65 -3.05
N ASP A 238 2.24 12.23 -4.31
CA ASP A 238 1.35 12.68 -5.38
C ASP A 238 1.00 11.56 -6.39
N PRO A 239 -0.25 11.07 -6.44
CA PRO A 239 -1.32 11.34 -5.50
C PRO A 239 -0.99 10.73 -4.13
N LYS A 240 -1.36 11.45 -3.07
CA LYS A 240 -1.08 11.03 -1.69
C LYS A 240 -1.75 9.69 -1.37
N GLY A 241 -0.97 8.69 -0.96
CA GLY A 241 -1.50 7.39 -0.58
C GLY A 241 -0.48 6.27 -0.64
N TRP A 242 -0.96 5.03 -0.69
CA TRP A 242 -0.10 3.83 -0.70
C TRP A 242 -0.24 3.01 -1.98
N LYS A 243 -1.09 3.46 -2.92
CA LYS A 243 -1.37 2.72 -4.15
C LYS A 243 -0.17 2.86 -5.09
N TRP A 244 0.36 1.73 -5.55
CA TRP A 244 1.41 1.75 -6.56
C TRP A 244 0.92 2.40 -7.85
N ASP A 245 1.85 3.04 -8.55
CA ASP A 245 1.64 3.66 -9.84
C ASP A 245 2.46 2.92 -10.89
N ALA A 246 1.87 1.84 -11.42
CA ALA A 246 2.50 1.00 -12.44
C ALA A 246 2.80 1.76 -13.75
N THR A 247 2.24 2.95 -13.95
CA THR A 247 2.48 3.78 -15.15
C THR A 247 3.73 4.63 -15.03
N SER A 248 4.30 4.75 -13.82
CA SER A 248 5.52 5.51 -13.59
C SER A 248 6.75 4.86 -14.24
N PRO A 249 7.70 5.68 -14.74
CA PRO A 249 8.96 5.16 -15.27
C PRO A 249 9.76 4.45 -14.15
N PRO A 250 10.49 3.36 -14.47
CA PRO A 250 11.29 2.65 -13.47
C PRO A 250 12.45 3.51 -12.95
N VAL A 251 12.80 3.34 -11.68
CA VAL A 251 13.95 4.03 -11.09
C VAL A 251 15.24 3.47 -11.67
N ARG A 252 16.13 4.38 -12.12
CA ARG A 252 17.48 4.04 -12.56
C ARG A 252 18.46 4.27 -11.42
N TYR A 253 18.94 3.17 -10.84
CA TYR A 253 19.95 3.21 -9.80
C TYR A 253 21.35 3.11 -10.39
N GLU A 254 22.29 3.88 -9.85
CA GLU A 254 23.69 3.89 -10.24
C GLU A 254 24.57 3.58 -9.02
N LEU A 255 25.59 2.75 -9.23
CA LEU A 255 26.58 2.40 -8.20
C LEU A 255 27.88 3.14 -8.49
N HIS A 256 28.29 3.99 -7.57
CA HIS A 256 29.59 4.65 -7.59
C HIS A 256 30.52 3.98 -6.58
N ARG A 257 31.72 3.63 -7.06
CA ARG A 257 32.79 3.02 -6.27
C ARG A 257 33.84 4.08 -5.94
N PRO A 258 34.52 3.98 -4.79
CA PRO A 258 35.60 4.90 -4.47
C PRO A 258 36.80 4.66 -5.39
N ASP A 259 37.50 5.74 -5.77
CA ASP A 259 38.74 5.65 -6.55
C ASP A 259 39.90 5.05 -5.76
N ARG A 260 39.82 5.09 -4.41
CA ARG A 260 40.85 4.59 -3.50
C ARG A 260 40.24 3.83 -2.33
N THR A 261 40.95 2.79 -1.91
CA THR A 261 40.62 2.01 -0.71
C THR A 261 41.22 2.70 0.52
N GLY A 262 40.35 3.16 1.41
CA GLY A 262 40.65 3.80 2.68
C GLY A 262 40.38 2.85 3.86
N LYS A 263 40.61 3.32 5.08
CA LYS A 263 40.43 2.48 6.29
C LYS A 263 38.98 2.27 6.69
N LEU A 264 38.15 3.30 6.53
CA LEU A 264 36.74 3.27 6.88
C LEU A 264 35.89 3.23 5.61
N VAL A 265 34.83 2.44 5.63
CA VAL A 265 33.91 2.32 4.49
C VAL A 265 32.65 3.12 4.79
N ALA A 266 32.28 4.02 3.87
CA ALA A 266 31.00 4.70 3.84
C ALA A 266 30.15 4.17 2.69
N LEU A 267 28.85 4.01 2.92
CA LEU A 267 27.86 3.75 1.88
C LEU A 267 26.77 4.81 1.94
N LYS A 268 26.75 5.71 0.96
CA LYS A 268 25.66 6.65 0.77
C LYS A 268 24.51 5.95 0.04
N LEU A 269 23.29 6.13 0.52
CA LEU A 269 22.09 5.70 -0.19
C LEU A 269 21.32 6.96 -0.59
N GLU A 270 21.43 7.37 -1.85
CA GLU A 270 21.01 8.67 -2.36
C GLU A 270 19.78 8.52 -3.28
N THR A 271 18.74 7.85 -2.77
CA THR A 271 17.53 7.58 -3.55
C THR A 271 16.55 8.74 -3.50
N SER A 272 16.34 9.35 -2.32
CA SER A 272 15.39 10.47 -2.17
C SER A 272 16.04 11.85 -2.24
N ALA A 273 17.34 11.94 -1.96
CA ALA A 273 18.12 13.17 -2.08
C ALA A 273 19.63 12.83 -2.15
N PRO A 274 20.44 13.68 -2.80
CA PRO A 274 21.89 13.54 -2.76
C PRO A 274 22.45 13.82 -1.36
N VAL A 275 23.55 13.16 -1.04
CA VAL A 275 24.37 13.32 0.17
C VAL A 275 25.77 13.72 -0.28
N VAL A 276 26.14 14.98 -0.03
CA VAL A 276 27.47 15.51 -0.36
C VAL A 276 28.57 14.84 0.46
N ASP A 277 29.73 14.61 -0.15
CA ASP A 277 30.84 13.85 0.44
C ASP A 277 31.42 14.54 1.68
N GLU A 278 31.40 15.87 1.74
CA GLU A 278 31.90 16.63 2.89
C GLU A 278 31.15 16.26 4.19
N ARG A 279 29.87 15.88 4.09
CA ARG A 279 29.08 15.43 5.25
C ARG A 279 29.52 14.07 5.76
N VAL A 280 29.98 13.19 4.86
CA VAL A 280 30.54 11.87 5.22
C VAL A 280 31.95 12.05 5.80
N VAL A 281 32.78 12.86 5.14
CA VAL A 281 34.15 13.19 5.58
C VAL A 281 34.17 13.86 6.96
N LYS A 282 33.19 14.71 7.28
CA LYS A 282 33.05 15.30 8.62
C LYS A 282 32.88 14.24 9.73
N VAL A 283 32.30 13.08 9.40
CA VAL A 283 32.01 12.01 10.37
C VAL A 283 33.12 10.95 10.41
N LEU A 284 33.66 10.56 9.27
CA LEU A 284 34.62 9.44 9.16
C LEU A 284 36.06 9.87 8.84
N GLY A 285 36.28 11.15 8.54
CA GLY A 285 37.57 11.67 8.08
C GLY A 285 37.77 11.57 6.56
N PRO A 286 38.82 12.21 6.04
CA PRO A 286 39.07 12.34 4.60
C PRO A 286 39.52 11.03 3.94
N ASP A 287 40.01 10.07 4.72
CA ASP A 287 40.52 8.79 4.23
C ASP A 287 39.42 7.70 4.13
N ALA A 288 38.14 8.08 4.17
CA ALA A 288 37.04 7.14 4.04
C ALA A 288 36.82 6.73 2.57
N SER A 289 36.63 5.44 2.33
CA SER A 289 36.16 4.92 1.04
C SER A 289 34.67 5.13 0.91
N ILE A 290 34.28 6.09 0.08
CA ILE A 290 32.88 6.45 -0.14
C ILE A 290 32.31 5.67 -1.32
N TRP A 291 31.45 4.71 -1.03
CA TRP A 291 30.56 4.06 -1.99
C TRP A 291 29.24 4.82 -2.03
N SER A 292 28.55 4.78 -3.17
CA SER A 292 27.20 5.32 -3.28
C SER A 292 26.30 4.46 -4.16
N ILE A 293 25.06 4.28 -3.72
CA ILE A 293 23.94 3.92 -4.57
C ILE A 293 23.08 5.17 -4.74
N SER A 294 23.02 5.72 -5.95
CA SER A 294 22.25 6.92 -6.27
C SER A 294 21.07 6.59 -7.18
N ALA A 295 20.03 7.43 -7.18
CA ALA A 295 18.94 7.34 -8.14
C ALA A 295 18.98 8.54 -9.10
N ALA A 296 18.91 8.28 -10.41
CA ALA A 296 18.84 9.33 -11.41
C ALA A 296 17.58 10.19 -11.20
N GLY A 297 17.77 11.47 -10.87
CA GLY A 297 16.67 12.39 -10.56
C GLY A 297 16.12 12.24 -9.14
N ALA A 298 16.92 11.79 -8.17
CA ALA A 298 16.53 11.57 -6.77
C ALA A 298 15.54 12.61 -6.21
N HIS A 299 14.39 12.13 -5.72
CA HIS A 299 13.40 12.92 -4.99
C HIS A 299 12.57 12.05 -4.04
N ASN A 300 11.90 12.67 -3.08
CA ASN A 300 11.14 11.98 -2.01
C ASN A 300 9.94 11.12 -2.47
N ASP A 301 9.63 11.11 -3.76
CA ASP A 301 8.47 10.40 -4.33
C ASP A 301 8.86 9.52 -5.54
N ILE A 302 10.15 9.21 -5.67
CA ILE A 302 10.74 8.55 -6.86
C ILE A 302 10.38 7.06 -6.96
N VAL A 303 10.18 6.39 -5.83
CA VAL A 303 9.82 4.97 -5.77
C VAL A 303 8.31 4.85 -5.89
N ARG A 304 7.83 4.35 -7.03
CA ARG A 304 6.40 4.33 -7.35
C ARG A 304 5.90 2.96 -7.75
N ARG A 305 6.79 1.97 -7.83
CA ARG A 305 6.50 0.60 -8.23
C ARG A 305 7.17 -0.42 -7.31
N PRO A 306 6.59 -1.63 -7.17
CA PRO A 306 7.24 -2.71 -6.43
C PRO A 306 8.55 -3.16 -7.09
N GLU A 307 8.68 -3.04 -8.41
CA GLU A 307 9.93 -3.39 -9.11
C GLU A 307 11.08 -2.44 -8.76
N ASP A 308 10.81 -1.18 -8.41
CA ASP A 308 11.84 -0.22 -8.01
C ASP A 308 12.49 -0.64 -6.69
N VAL A 309 11.70 -1.19 -5.77
CA VAL A 309 12.15 -1.73 -4.48
C VAL A 309 12.99 -2.99 -4.70
N ALA A 310 12.53 -3.89 -5.57
CA ALA A 310 13.25 -5.12 -5.91
C ALA A 310 14.59 -4.84 -6.64
N ALA A 311 14.63 -3.85 -7.53
CA ALA A 311 15.83 -3.42 -8.23
C ALA A 311 16.88 -2.87 -7.24
N PHE A 312 16.44 -2.03 -6.30
CA PHE A 312 17.30 -1.57 -5.21
C PHE A 312 17.82 -2.74 -4.36
N ALA A 313 16.95 -3.65 -3.91
CA ALA A 313 17.33 -4.79 -3.09
C ALA A 313 18.44 -5.64 -3.73
N LYS A 314 18.34 -5.88 -5.04
CA LYS A 314 19.37 -6.59 -5.81
C LYS A 314 20.70 -5.83 -5.84
N LEU A 315 20.65 -4.52 -6.10
CA LEU A 315 21.84 -3.68 -6.17
C LEU A 315 22.50 -3.52 -4.79
N PHE A 316 21.71 -3.36 -3.73
CA PHE A 316 22.18 -3.21 -2.36
C PHE A 316 22.96 -4.44 -1.90
N ARG A 317 22.41 -5.65 -2.07
CA ARG A 317 23.12 -6.91 -1.74
C ARG A 317 24.44 -7.03 -2.49
N LYS A 318 24.40 -6.82 -3.81
CA LYS A 318 25.62 -6.84 -4.63
C LYS A 318 26.65 -5.81 -4.14
N THR A 319 26.20 -4.63 -3.72
CA THR A 319 27.10 -3.58 -3.23
C THR A 319 27.75 -3.97 -1.91
N LEU A 320 27.02 -4.62 -1.00
CA LEU A 320 27.59 -5.16 0.23
C LEU A 320 28.63 -6.27 -0.05
N ASP A 321 28.37 -7.15 -1.02
CA ASP A 321 29.33 -8.16 -1.47
C ASP A 321 30.58 -7.52 -2.09
N ASP A 322 30.41 -6.54 -3.00
CA ASP A 322 31.51 -5.81 -3.63
C ASP A 322 32.37 -5.07 -2.59
N ILE A 323 31.74 -4.46 -1.58
CA ILE A 323 32.43 -3.82 -0.45
C ILE A 323 33.24 -4.86 0.33
N LYS A 324 32.64 -5.99 0.67
CA LYS A 324 33.30 -7.06 1.42
C LYS A 324 34.53 -7.59 0.67
N LEU A 325 34.42 -7.79 -0.64
CA LEU A 325 35.53 -8.20 -1.50
C LEU A 325 36.66 -7.16 -1.54
N ALA A 326 36.34 -5.88 -1.54
CA ALA A 326 37.32 -4.79 -1.62
C ALA A 326 37.97 -4.44 -0.28
N HIS A 327 37.27 -4.65 0.85
CA HIS A 327 37.66 -4.15 2.17
C HIS A 327 37.87 -5.24 3.23
N GLY A 328 37.59 -6.51 2.91
CA GLY A 328 37.75 -7.66 3.80
C GLY A 328 36.46 -8.11 4.50
N GLU A 329 36.44 -9.36 4.98
CA GLU A 329 35.27 -10.00 5.60
C GLU A 329 34.82 -9.31 6.91
N ASP A 330 35.78 -8.78 7.69
CA ASP A 330 35.51 -8.12 8.98
C ASP A 330 35.18 -6.62 8.85
N THR A 331 34.96 -6.14 7.62
CA THR A 331 34.68 -4.71 7.40
C THR A 331 33.34 -4.30 8.02
N THR A 332 33.26 -3.04 8.46
CA THR A 332 32.02 -2.41 8.93
C THR A 332 31.66 -1.26 8.00
N VAL A 333 30.43 -1.26 7.51
CA VAL A 333 29.93 -0.26 6.57
C VAL A 333 29.14 0.81 7.30
N ASN A 334 29.58 2.06 7.16
CA ASN A 334 28.90 3.22 7.72
C ASN A 334 27.89 3.75 6.69
N VAL A 335 26.62 3.47 6.92
CA VAL A 335 25.52 3.78 6.00
C VAL A 335 24.98 5.19 6.28
N PHE A 336 24.95 6.03 5.25
CA PHE A 336 24.42 7.40 5.27
C PHE A 336 23.18 7.48 4.38
N PRO A 337 21.98 7.18 4.91
CA PRO A 337 20.80 7.02 4.09
C PRO A 337 20.02 8.33 3.87
N ALA A 338 19.69 8.60 2.62
CA ALA A 338 18.68 9.55 2.16
C ALA A 338 17.76 8.79 1.19
N VAL A 339 16.81 8.03 1.76
CA VAL A 339 15.99 7.08 1.01
C VAL A 339 14.50 7.17 1.36
N PRO A 340 13.59 6.79 0.43
CA PRO A 340 12.19 6.57 0.76
C PRO A 340 11.99 5.44 1.78
N VAL A 341 10.87 5.45 2.50
CA VAL A 341 10.58 4.50 3.58
C VAL A 341 10.60 3.03 3.15
N SER A 342 10.12 2.72 1.95
CA SER A 342 10.16 1.34 1.42
C SER A 342 11.58 0.84 1.21
N ILE A 343 12.47 1.70 0.72
CA ILE A 343 13.89 1.40 0.49
C ILE A 343 14.62 1.16 1.82
N ALA A 344 14.28 1.91 2.87
CA ALA A 344 14.85 1.69 4.20
C ALA A 344 14.48 0.31 4.78
N VAL A 345 13.20 -0.07 4.70
CA VAL A 345 12.75 -1.41 5.12
C VAL A 345 13.40 -2.48 4.27
N GLU A 346 13.44 -2.29 2.95
CA GLU A 346 14.00 -3.30 2.05
C GLU A 346 15.52 -3.46 2.20
N ALA A 347 16.25 -2.39 2.51
CA ALA A 347 17.67 -2.45 2.84
C ALA A 347 17.91 -3.33 4.09
N GLY A 348 17.09 -3.16 5.13
CA GLY A 348 17.10 -4.02 6.30
C GLY A 348 16.79 -5.48 5.99
N ARG A 349 15.76 -5.74 5.16
CA ARG A 349 15.39 -7.12 4.75
C ARG A 349 16.48 -7.80 3.93
N SER A 350 17.14 -7.02 3.07
CA SER A 350 18.19 -7.50 2.17
C SER A 350 19.51 -7.77 2.87
N TRP A 351 19.68 -7.31 4.11
CA TRP A 351 20.89 -7.55 4.88
C TRP A 351 20.87 -8.94 5.54
N GLN A 352 21.91 -9.74 5.28
CA GLN A 352 22.04 -11.11 5.79
C GLN A 352 23.14 -11.17 6.86
N PRO A 353 22.81 -11.47 8.12
CA PRO A 353 23.77 -11.43 9.24
C PRO A 353 24.97 -12.37 9.13
N LYS A 354 24.93 -13.36 8.23
CA LYS A 354 26.01 -14.35 8.03
C LYS A 354 26.83 -14.13 6.76
N ALA A 355 26.37 -13.25 5.86
CA ALA A 355 26.97 -13.08 4.55
C ALA A 355 27.53 -11.67 4.33
N HIS A 356 26.84 -10.64 4.85
CA HIS A 356 27.16 -9.25 4.61
C HIS A 356 27.94 -8.63 5.79
N PRO A 357 28.70 -7.54 5.54
CA PRO A 357 29.34 -6.73 6.58
C PRO A 357 28.37 -6.23 7.65
N SER A 358 28.88 -5.95 8.85
CA SER A 358 28.11 -5.22 9.87
C SER A 358 27.82 -3.79 9.40
N LEU A 359 26.65 -3.26 9.75
CA LEU A 359 26.20 -1.93 9.32
C LEU A 359 26.08 -0.97 10.52
N ASN A 360 26.74 0.18 10.42
CA ASN A 360 26.49 1.34 11.26
C ASN A 360 25.51 2.25 10.52
N ILE A 361 24.28 2.40 11.01
CA ILE A 361 23.24 3.19 10.35
C ILE A 361 23.18 4.57 10.99
N TYR A 362 23.44 5.59 10.19
CA TYR A 362 23.39 6.99 10.61
C TYR A 362 22.02 7.60 10.34
N ASP A 363 21.64 8.58 11.16
CA ASP A 363 20.47 9.43 10.97
C ASP A 363 20.89 10.90 10.83
N GLN A 364 20.21 11.65 9.97
CA GLN A 364 20.47 13.08 9.81
C GLN A 364 19.71 13.88 10.86
N ASN A 365 20.43 14.42 11.84
CA ASN A 365 19.87 15.24 12.91
C ASN A 365 20.56 16.61 12.99
N TRP A 366 19.79 17.67 12.71
CA TRP A 366 20.30 19.05 12.72
C TRP A 366 20.78 19.51 14.09
N LYS A 367 20.18 19.01 15.19
CA LYS A 367 20.62 19.33 16.55
C LYS A 367 21.91 18.64 16.93
N LEU A 368 22.22 17.50 16.30
CA LEU A 368 23.48 16.77 16.47
C LEU A 368 24.52 17.15 15.41
N ASN A 369 24.32 18.28 14.72
CA ASN A 369 25.25 18.87 13.77
C ASN A 369 25.55 18.02 12.53
N GLY A 370 24.60 17.20 12.10
CA GLY A 370 24.69 16.37 10.88
C GLY A 370 24.28 14.92 11.11
N PHE A 371 25.04 14.00 10.52
CA PHE A 371 24.81 12.58 10.69
C PHE A 371 25.32 12.10 12.05
N ALA A 372 24.45 11.44 12.82
CA ALA A 372 24.79 10.78 14.07
C ALA A 372 24.52 9.27 13.97
N LEU A 373 25.36 8.46 14.60
CA LEU A 373 25.15 7.02 14.64
C LEU A 373 23.87 6.72 15.44
N ALA A 374 22.90 6.07 14.80
CA ALA A 374 21.59 5.80 15.37
C ALA A 374 21.42 4.33 15.75
N HIS A 375 21.86 3.41 14.89
CA HIS A 375 21.64 1.97 15.09
C HIS A 375 22.76 1.13 14.48
N ARG A 376 22.91 -0.11 14.94
CA ARG A 376 23.87 -1.09 14.42
C ARG A 376 23.20 -2.40 14.06
N LEU A 377 23.55 -2.93 12.89
CA LEU A 377 23.25 -4.32 12.52
C LEU A 377 24.56 -5.11 12.57
N GLU A 378 24.69 -5.98 13.57
CA GLU A 378 25.90 -6.76 13.81
C GLU A 378 25.63 -8.25 13.56
N HIS A 379 26.68 -9.00 13.21
CA HIS A 379 26.59 -10.46 13.11
C HIS A 379 26.07 -11.06 14.42
N ALA A 380 25.22 -12.08 14.32
CA ALA A 380 24.83 -12.86 15.50
C ALA A 380 26.08 -13.59 16.01
N ARG A 381 26.56 -13.21 17.22
CA ARG A 381 27.66 -13.90 17.89
C ARG A 381 27.29 -15.32 18.27
#